data_AF-A0A1I6FRP2-F1
#
_entry.id   AF-A0A1I6FRP2-F1
#
_cell.length_a   1.000
_cell.length_b   1.000
_cell.length_c   1.000
_cell.angle_alpha   90.00
_cell.angle_beta   90.00
_cell.angle_gamma   90.00
#
_symmetry.space_group_name_H-M   'P 1'
#
loop_
_entity.id
_entity.type
_entity.pdbx_description
1 polymer ?
#
loop_
_entity_poly.entity_id
_entity_poly.type
_entity_poly.pdbx_seq_one_letter_code
_entity_poly.pdbx_strand_id
1 'polypeptide(L)'
;MFRRKFIKATGATIVGSALAGCSGSSSGSTETTGESTTEAGATTEAGTETSAETGTEEGALGDLDGEWLDDEGPEGLEVTSHQTYETDGEVGLEGVVANQGEVAYESVQVEVTLQDDQGELLYEFIDETEQEATTTLEPGAEWEFNVVFEEAQMNEVANYTIELDGDAAQSADDEAVGNESASNETTMNESTSNETTTTESS
;
A
#
# COMPACT_ATOMS: atom_id res chain seq x y z
N MET A 1 -27.92 1.39 -1.52
CA MET A 1 -28.08 -0.04 -1.89
C MET A 1 -27.68 -0.23 -3.35
N PHE A 2 -26.39 -0.45 -3.61
CA PHE A 2 -25.90 -0.78 -4.95
C PHE A 2 -25.56 -2.26 -5.00
N ARG A 3 -26.19 -2.98 -5.94
CA ARG A 3 -26.08 -4.43 -6.08
C ARG A 3 -24.79 -4.75 -6.82
N ARG A 4 -23.77 -5.22 -6.11
CA ARG A 4 -22.55 -5.79 -6.70
C ARG A 4 -22.93 -7.04 -7.52
N LYS A 5 -22.61 -7.04 -8.82
CA LYS A 5 -22.74 -8.22 -9.69
C LYS A 5 -21.38 -8.92 -9.73
N PHE A 6 -21.27 -10.03 -9.02
CA PHE A 6 -20.12 -10.93 -9.12
C PHE A 6 -20.17 -11.67 -10.46
N ILE A 7 -19.18 -11.45 -11.32
CA ILE A 7 -18.94 -12.27 -12.50
C ILE A 7 -18.01 -13.41 -12.06
N LYS A 8 -18.55 -14.61 -11.90
CA LYS A 8 -17.76 -15.84 -11.75
C LYS A 8 -17.14 -16.18 -13.11
N ALA A 9 -15.84 -15.98 -13.25
CA ALA A 9 -15.08 -16.50 -14.38
C ALA A 9 -14.76 -17.98 -14.14
N THR A 10 -15.50 -18.87 -14.78
CA THR A 10 -15.20 -20.30 -14.85
C THR A 10 -14.28 -20.53 -16.06
N GLY A 11 -12.97 -20.54 -15.84
CA GLY A 11 -11.98 -20.83 -16.88
C GLY A 11 -11.61 -22.31 -16.91
N ALA A 12 -12.00 -23.00 -17.98
CA ALA A 12 -11.81 -24.43 -18.19
C ALA A 12 -10.37 -24.78 -18.62
N THR A 13 -9.78 -25.79 -17.98
CA THR A 13 -8.55 -26.46 -18.42
C THR A 13 -8.79 -27.16 -19.77
N ILE A 14 -8.05 -26.79 -20.81
CA ILE A 14 -7.99 -27.56 -22.06
C ILE A 14 -6.54 -27.94 -22.36
N VAL A 15 -6.25 -29.22 -22.13
CA VAL A 15 -5.08 -29.93 -22.66
C VAL A 15 -5.34 -30.26 -24.13
N GLY A 16 -4.40 -29.97 -25.02
CA GLY A 16 -4.49 -30.41 -26.42
C GLY A 16 -3.29 -30.01 -27.28
N SER A 17 -2.39 -30.95 -27.50
CA SER A 17 -1.21 -30.85 -28.36
C SER A 17 -1.56 -30.82 -29.86
N ALA A 18 -0.57 -30.36 -30.64
CA ALA A 18 -0.11 -30.92 -31.93
C ALA A 18 -0.54 -30.26 -33.26
N LEU A 19 0.53 -29.82 -33.97
CA LEU A 19 0.85 -30.02 -35.39
C LEU A 19 0.26 -29.10 -36.49
N ALA A 20 1.21 -28.41 -37.13
CA ALA A 20 1.45 -28.29 -38.58
C ALA A 20 0.37 -27.70 -39.51
N GLY A 21 0.76 -26.59 -40.15
CA GLY A 21 0.92 -26.61 -41.61
C GLY A 21 -0.06 -25.79 -42.46
N CYS A 22 0.57 -25.03 -43.36
CA CYS A 22 0.23 -24.98 -44.79
C CYS A 22 -0.97 -24.13 -45.26
N SER A 23 -0.61 -22.95 -45.82
CA SER A 23 -1.09 -22.31 -47.06
C SER A 23 -2.55 -22.43 -47.51
N GLY A 24 -3.14 -21.31 -47.95
CA GLY A 24 -4.29 -21.39 -48.86
C GLY A 24 -5.02 -20.09 -49.14
N SER A 25 -4.56 -19.36 -50.15
CA SER A 25 -5.31 -18.31 -50.86
C SER A 25 -6.67 -18.81 -51.36
N SER A 26 -7.73 -17.98 -51.30
CA SER A 26 -8.54 -17.54 -52.47
C SER A 26 -9.96 -17.04 -52.10
N SER A 27 -10.24 -15.81 -52.53
CA SER A 27 -11.44 -15.35 -53.25
C SER A 27 -12.83 -15.40 -52.58
N GLY A 28 -13.26 -14.22 -52.11
CA GLY A 28 -14.30 -13.43 -52.77
C GLY A 28 -15.78 -13.79 -52.53
N SER A 29 -16.54 -12.85 -51.94
CA SER A 29 -17.69 -12.21 -52.59
C SER A 29 -18.30 -11.10 -51.73
N THR A 30 -18.81 -10.12 -52.47
CA THR A 30 -19.21 -8.75 -52.14
C THR A 30 -20.66 -8.65 -51.63
N GLU A 31 -21.01 -7.44 -51.16
CA GLU A 31 -22.36 -6.83 -51.02
C GLU A 31 -23.02 -6.99 -49.62
N THR A 32 -23.55 -5.98 -48.92
CA THR A 32 -23.98 -4.62 -49.30
C THR A 32 -24.44 -3.82 -48.06
N THR A 33 -24.10 -2.52 -48.04
CA THR A 33 -24.85 -1.32 -47.57
C THR A 33 -25.24 -1.06 -46.10
N GLY A 34 -24.88 0.16 -45.67
CA GLY A 34 -25.58 1.02 -44.70
C GLY A 34 -25.01 0.93 -43.29
N GLU A 35 -24.68 1.98 -42.56
CA GLU A 35 -25.04 3.39 -42.61
C GLU A 35 -23.99 4.18 -41.79
N SER A 36 -23.77 5.42 -42.19
CA SER A 36 -22.82 6.35 -41.57
C SER A 36 -23.43 6.96 -40.32
N THR A 37 -22.72 6.93 -39.19
CA THR A 37 -22.77 8.00 -38.19
C THR A 37 -21.39 8.13 -37.57
N THR A 38 -20.77 9.26 -37.88
CA THR A 38 -19.59 9.79 -37.24
C THR A 38 -20.02 10.43 -35.92
N GLU A 39 -19.57 9.88 -34.79
CA GLU A 39 -19.28 10.69 -33.61
C GLU A 39 -17.86 10.40 -33.16
N ALA A 40 -17.07 11.46 -33.23
CA ALA A 40 -15.72 11.55 -32.73
C ALA A 40 -15.78 12.09 -31.30
N GLY A 41 -14.96 11.52 -30.42
CA GLY A 41 -14.48 12.24 -29.24
C GLY A 41 -14.59 11.46 -27.94
N ALA A 42 -13.43 10.91 -27.53
CA ALA A 42 -12.83 11.05 -26.20
C ALA A 42 -12.16 9.73 -25.78
N THR A 43 -10.91 9.64 -26.23
CA THR A 43 -9.72 9.06 -25.59
C THR A 43 -9.94 8.17 -24.37
N THR A 44 -9.63 6.90 -24.56
CA THR A 44 -9.27 5.95 -23.51
C THR A 44 -7.83 6.24 -23.09
N GLU A 45 -7.63 6.69 -21.85
CA GLU A 45 -6.33 6.59 -21.17
C GLU A 45 -6.48 5.47 -20.14
N ALA A 46 -6.15 4.25 -20.59
CA ALA A 46 -5.71 3.22 -19.66
C ALA A 46 -4.27 3.58 -19.33
N GLY A 47 -4.04 4.09 -18.11
CA GLY A 47 -2.72 4.17 -17.55
C GLY A 47 -2.19 2.75 -17.45
N THR A 48 -1.33 2.37 -18.39
CA THR A 48 -0.41 1.26 -18.19
C THR A 48 0.67 1.81 -17.30
N GLU A 49 0.54 1.52 -16.00
CA GLU A 49 1.61 1.64 -15.02
C GLU A 49 2.81 0.90 -15.58
N THR A 50 3.74 1.68 -16.10
CA THR A 50 5.02 1.19 -16.54
C THR A 50 5.87 1.24 -15.28
N SER A 51 5.88 0.13 -14.52
CA SER A 51 6.95 -0.12 -13.54
C SER A 51 8.26 0.04 -14.29
N ALA A 52 8.98 1.09 -13.93
CA ALA A 52 10.30 1.35 -14.47
C ALA A 52 11.24 0.32 -13.86
N GLU A 53 11.39 -0.82 -14.53
CA GLU A 53 12.41 -1.80 -14.21
C GLU A 53 13.79 -1.18 -14.48
N THR A 54 14.37 -0.55 -13.46
CA THR A 54 15.77 -0.15 -13.45
C THR A 54 16.62 -1.40 -13.25
N GLY A 55 16.95 -2.04 -14.37
CA GLY A 55 17.83 -3.21 -14.40
C GLY A 55 19.14 -2.95 -13.67
N THR A 56 19.37 -3.73 -12.62
CA THR A 56 20.59 -3.71 -11.80
C THR A 56 21.32 -5.04 -11.97
N GLU A 57 22.64 -4.95 -12.03
CA GLU A 57 23.61 -6.01 -12.30
C GLU A 57 23.44 -7.21 -11.33
N GLU A 58 23.76 -8.45 -11.78
CA GLU A 58 23.67 -9.73 -11.03
C GLU A 58 24.37 -9.66 -9.64
N GLY A 59 23.69 -9.09 -8.64
CA GLY A 59 24.01 -9.12 -7.21
C GLY A 59 23.28 -10.26 -6.49
N ALA A 60 23.44 -10.39 -5.16
CA ALA A 60 22.76 -11.44 -4.40
C ALA A 60 21.22 -11.32 -4.42
N LEU A 61 20.72 -10.21 -4.93
CA LEU A 61 19.31 -9.87 -5.06
C LEU A 61 18.63 -10.51 -6.26
N GLY A 62 19.35 -11.01 -7.27
CA GLY A 62 18.71 -11.54 -8.49
C GLY A 62 17.69 -10.58 -9.14
N ASP A 63 16.89 -11.10 -10.07
CA ASP A 63 15.70 -10.42 -10.57
C ASP A 63 14.57 -10.65 -9.53
N LEU A 64 14.55 -9.87 -8.45
CA LEU A 64 13.40 -9.84 -7.53
C LEU A 64 12.26 -9.05 -8.16
N ASP A 65 11.14 -9.72 -8.40
CA ASP A 65 9.90 -9.09 -8.82
C ASP A 65 9.25 -8.42 -7.60
N GLY A 66 9.09 -7.10 -7.66
CA GLY A 66 8.40 -6.30 -6.65
C GLY A 66 6.96 -6.01 -7.05
N GLU A 67 6.02 -6.29 -6.16
CA GLU A 67 4.61 -5.92 -6.32
C GLU A 67 4.20 -4.93 -5.22
N TRP A 68 3.42 -3.93 -5.61
CA TRP A 68 2.80 -2.97 -4.69
C TRP A 68 1.30 -3.25 -4.63
N LEU A 69 0.75 -3.33 -3.42
CA LEU A 69 -0.67 -3.66 -3.19
C LEU A 69 -1.49 -2.36 -3.05
N ASP A 70 -1.77 -1.69 -4.17
CA ASP A 70 -2.56 -0.45 -4.24
C ASP A 70 -3.97 -0.54 -3.63
N ASP A 71 -4.58 -1.73 -3.64
CA ASP A 71 -6.00 -1.91 -3.28
C ASP A 71 -6.25 -1.93 -1.76
N GLU A 72 -5.21 -2.02 -0.92
CA GLU A 72 -5.35 -2.26 0.52
C GLU A 72 -4.84 -1.10 1.40
N GLY A 73 -4.20 -0.09 0.82
CA GLY A 73 -3.64 1.05 1.54
C GLY A 73 -4.65 2.15 1.96
N PRO A 74 -4.25 3.05 2.88
CA PRO A 74 -5.06 4.20 3.27
C PRO A 74 -5.24 5.21 2.12
N GLU A 75 -6.44 5.79 2.03
CA GLU A 75 -6.81 6.67 0.91
C GLU A 75 -5.88 7.89 0.80
N GLY A 76 -5.14 7.99 -0.32
CA GLY A 76 -4.29 9.15 -0.61
C GLY A 76 -2.84 8.99 -0.19
N LEU A 77 -2.43 7.86 0.39
CA LEU A 77 -1.01 7.49 0.46
C LEU A 77 -0.64 6.62 -0.75
N GLU A 78 0.54 6.86 -1.32
CA GLU A 78 1.06 6.10 -2.46
C GLU A 78 2.57 5.90 -2.33
N VAL A 79 3.05 4.71 -2.66
CA VAL A 79 4.49 4.47 -2.84
C VAL A 79 4.90 4.96 -4.22
N THR A 80 5.61 6.09 -4.28
CA THR A 80 5.98 6.75 -5.54
C THR A 80 7.30 6.25 -6.13
N SER A 81 8.14 5.62 -5.31
CA SER A 81 9.41 5.03 -5.71
C SER A 81 9.79 3.94 -4.72
N HIS A 82 10.40 2.87 -5.21
CA HIS A 82 11.03 1.85 -4.40
C HIS A 82 12.20 1.22 -5.17
N GLN A 83 13.25 0.83 -4.46
CA GLN A 83 14.38 0.10 -5.02
C GLN A 83 15.01 -0.80 -3.96
N THR A 84 15.41 -2.01 -4.37
CA THR A 84 16.22 -2.87 -3.51
C THR A 84 17.68 -2.41 -3.57
N TYR A 85 18.40 -2.61 -2.47
CA TYR A 85 19.82 -2.28 -2.39
C TYR A 85 20.62 -3.39 -1.71
N GLU A 86 21.90 -3.47 -2.07
CA GLU A 86 22.91 -4.27 -1.40
C GLU A 86 24.13 -3.37 -1.15
N THR A 87 24.45 -3.07 0.10
CA THR A 87 25.57 -2.20 0.46
C THR A 87 26.21 -2.68 1.75
N ASP A 88 27.55 -2.77 1.76
CA ASP A 88 28.33 -3.20 2.94
C ASP A 88 27.91 -4.55 3.57
N GLY A 89 27.25 -5.42 2.79
CA GLY A 89 26.75 -6.72 3.24
C GLY A 89 25.34 -6.67 3.84
N GLU A 90 24.73 -5.50 3.86
CA GLU A 90 23.32 -5.28 4.18
C GLU A 90 22.50 -5.32 2.89
N VAL A 91 21.33 -5.92 2.98
CA VAL A 91 20.35 -5.98 1.91
C VAL A 91 19.07 -5.37 2.42
N GLY A 92 18.39 -4.58 1.59
CA GLY A 92 17.13 -3.97 1.99
C GLY A 92 16.35 -3.38 0.82
N LEU A 93 15.31 -2.65 1.19
CA LEU A 93 14.44 -1.90 0.32
C LEU A 93 14.37 -0.46 0.83
N GLU A 94 14.57 0.49 -0.06
CA GLU A 94 14.34 1.91 0.21
C GLU A 94 13.27 2.45 -0.75
N GLY A 95 12.51 3.44 -0.29
CA GLY A 95 11.46 4.02 -1.12
C GLY A 95 10.89 5.30 -0.55
N VAL A 96 9.87 5.82 -1.24
CA VAL A 96 9.22 7.09 -0.91
C VAL A 96 7.72 6.93 -0.89
N VAL A 97 7.11 7.21 0.26
CA VAL A 97 5.65 7.34 0.42
C VAL A 97 5.27 8.80 0.26
N ALA A 98 4.30 9.10 -0.61
CA ALA A 98 3.75 10.44 -0.78
C ALA A 98 2.30 10.49 -0.29
N ASN A 99 1.96 11.52 0.48
CA ASN A 99 0.58 11.85 0.79
C ASN A 99 -0.01 12.73 -0.33
N GLN A 100 -0.72 12.13 -1.26
CA GLN A 100 -1.44 12.81 -2.34
C GLN A 100 -2.89 13.16 -1.97
N GLY A 101 -3.31 12.79 -0.75
CA GLY A 101 -4.62 13.12 -0.20
C GLY A 101 -4.72 14.55 0.34
N GLU A 102 -5.89 14.86 0.91
CA GLU A 102 -6.15 16.13 1.61
C GLU A 102 -6.04 16.00 3.14
N VAL A 103 -5.85 14.77 3.64
CA VAL A 103 -5.81 14.43 5.07
C VAL A 103 -4.36 14.24 5.49
N ALA A 104 -3.95 14.87 6.59
CA ALA A 104 -2.63 14.63 7.19
C ALA A 104 -2.62 13.31 7.95
N TYR A 105 -1.48 12.61 7.99
CA TYR A 105 -1.32 11.36 8.74
C TYR A 105 -0.39 11.55 9.93
N GLU A 106 -0.80 11.17 11.14
CA GLU A 106 0.04 11.26 12.34
C GLU A 106 1.03 10.09 12.45
N SER A 107 0.69 8.95 11.83
CA SER A 107 1.58 7.80 11.66
C SER A 107 1.40 7.22 10.25
N VAL A 108 2.50 6.82 9.63
CA VAL A 108 2.53 6.04 8.40
C VAL A 108 3.49 4.87 8.62
N GLN A 109 3.04 3.68 8.26
CA GLN A 109 3.80 2.43 8.37
C GLN A 109 3.93 1.80 6.98
N VAL A 110 5.13 1.34 6.66
CA VAL A 110 5.42 0.47 5.52
C VAL A 110 5.71 -0.92 6.06
N GLU A 111 4.94 -1.90 5.57
CA GLU A 111 5.21 -3.32 5.80
C GLU A 111 5.72 -3.95 4.49
N VAL A 112 6.86 -4.64 4.56
CA VAL A 112 7.47 -5.35 3.44
C VAL A 112 7.48 -6.83 3.75
N THR A 113 6.80 -7.59 2.91
CA THR A 113 6.71 -9.05 3.03
C THR A 113 7.55 -9.72 1.95
N LEU A 114 8.45 -10.62 2.35
CA LEU A 114 9.27 -11.42 1.44
C LEU A 114 8.62 -12.78 1.21
N GLN A 115 8.57 -13.23 -0.04
CA GLN A 115 7.87 -14.45 -0.46
C GLN A 115 8.77 -15.35 -1.32
N ASP A 116 8.52 -16.66 -1.27
CA ASP A 116 9.16 -17.63 -2.16
C ASP A 116 8.53 -17.68 -3.57
N ASP A 117 9.00 -18.58 -4.44
CA ASP A 117 8.48 -18.75 -5.81
C ASP A 117 7.04 -19.30 -5.86
N GLN A 118 6.53 -19.79 -4.74
CA GLN A 118 5.17 -20.29 -4.59
C GLN A 118 4.22 -19.24 -3.98
N GLY A 119 4.74 -18.06 -3.60
CA GLY A 119 3.99 -17.01 -2.90
C GLY A 119 3.77 -17.32 -1.41
N GLU A 120 4.57 -18.22 -0.81
CA GLU A 120 4.54 -18.44 0.64
C GLU A 120 5.33 -17.34 1.35
N LEU A 121 4.73 -16.75 2.39
CA LEU A 121 5.38 -15.74 3.24
C LEU A 121 6.58 -16.36 3.97
N LEU A 122 7.75 -15.76 3.78
CA LEU A 122 8.99 -16.13 4.45
C LEU A 122 9.32 -15.20 5.61
N TYR A 123 9.24 -13.89 5.36
CA TYR A 123 9.63 -12.83 6.30
C TYR A 123 8.71 -11.61 6.16
N GLU A 124 8.65 -10.81 7.22
CA GLU A 124 7.88 -9.57 7.34
C GLU A 124 8.77 -8.54 8.05
N PHE A 125 8.84 -7.33 7.48
CA PHE A 125 9.64 -6.23 8.01
C PHE A 125 8.82 -4.94 8.01
N ILE A 126 9.00 -4.11 9.02
CA ILE A 126 8.20 -2.90 9.23
C ILE A 126 9.11 -1.69 9.43
N ASP A 127 8.78 -0.58 8.76
CA ASP A 127 9.33 0.75 9.02
C ASP A 127 8.17 1.73 9.28
N GLU A 128 8.33 2.67 10.21
CA GLU A 128 7.24 3.56 10.64
C GLU A 128 7.73 4.96 11.04
N THR A 129 6.95 5.99 10.70
CA THR A 129 7.31 7.40 10.94
C THR A 129 7.43 7.77 12.43
N GLU A 130 6.75 7.06 13.34
CA GLU A 130 6.77 7.35 14.77
C GLU A 130 8.17 7.15 15.39
N GLN A 131 8.98 6.26 14.83
CA GLN A 131 10.34 6.01 15.32
C GLN A 131 11.31 7.13 14.93
N GLU A 132 11.03 7.89 13.86
CA GLU A 132 11.94 8.87 13.27
C GLU A 132 11.69 10.34 13.69
N ALA A 133 10.75 10.58 14.62
CA ALA A 133 10.38 11.92 15.11
C ALA A 133 9.75 12.85 14.06
N THR A 134 9.25 12.32 12.94
CA THR A 134 8.38 13.06 12.03
C THR A 134 6.97 13.07 12.60
N THR A 135 6.50 14.23 13.08
CA THR A 135 5.26 14.32 13.88
C THR A 135 3.99 14.13 13.04
N THR A 136 4.04 14.35 11.72
CA THR A 136 2.87 14.23 10.82
C THR A 136 3.34 14.24 9.35
N LEU A 137 2.77 13.37 8.50
CA LEU A 137 2.88 13.44 7.05
C LEU A 137 1.75 14.30 6.47
N GLU A 138 2.05 15.58 6.26
CA GLU A 138 1.09 16.57 5.73
C GLU A 138 0.66 16.27 4.28
N PRO A 139 -0.48 16.81 3.82
CA PRO A 139 -0.87 16.76 2.41
C PRO A 139 0.21 17.30 1.47
N GLY A 140 0.58 16.50 0.48
CA GLY A 140 1.65 16.78 -0.49
C GLY A 140 3.07 16.57 0.05
N ALA A 141 3.24 16.09 1.29
CA ALA A 141 4.53 15.73 1.83
C ALA A 141 4.93 14.30 1.44
N GLU A 142 6.24 14.04 1.54
CA GLU A 142 6.87 12.78 1.22
C GLU A 142 7.65 12.28 2.45
N TRP A 143 7.68 10.96 2.64
CA TRP A 143 8.48 10.28 3.65
C TRP A 143 9.33 9.19 2.97
N GLU A 144 10.62 9.18 3.28
CA GLU A 144 11.57 8.18 2.80
C GLU A 144 11.61 7.04 3.83
N PHE A 145 11.33 5.80 3.40
CA PHE A 145 11.42 4.62 4.25
C PHE A 145 12.66 3.80 3.91
N ASN A 146 13.21 3.09 4.90
CA ASN A 146 14.34 2.18 4.70
C ASN A 146 14.15 0.91 5.52
N VAL A 147 13.93 -0.20 4.82
CA VAL A 147 13.72 -1.51 5.42
C VAL A 147 14.95 -2.37 5.17
N VAL A 148 15.62 -2.79 6.25
CA VAL A 148 16.75 -3.72 6.18
C VAL A 148 16.24 -5.15 6.34
N PHE A 149 16.58 -6.04 5.42
CA PHE A 149 16.22 -7.46 5.46
C PHE A 149 17.17 -8.23 6.37
N GLU A 150 17.18 -7.89 7.65
CA GLU A 150 18.03 -8.55 8.64
C GLU A 150 17.69 -10.04 8.72
N GLU A 151 18.72 -10.89 8.70
CA GLU A 151 18.61 -12.34 8.83
C GLU A 151 17.82 -13.05 7.69
N ALA A 152 17.40 -12.33 6.65
CA ALA A 152 16.70 -12.89 5.51
C ALA A 152 17.63 -13.78 4.67
N GLN A 153 17.16 -14.98 4.35
CA GLN A 153 17.85 -15.87 3.43
C GLN A 153 17.48 -15.52 1.99
N MET A 154 18.11 -14.48 1.42
CA MET A 154 17.76 -13.94 0.09
C MET A 154 17.79 -14.97 -1.04
N ASN A 155 18.52 -16.08 -0.89
CA ASN A 155 18.53 -17.18 -1.86
C ASN A 155 17.23 -18.00 -1.90
N GLU A 156 16.29 -17.77 -0.98
CA GLU A 156 14.97 -18.42 -0.90
C GLU A 156 13.85 -17.46 -1.30
N VAL A 157 14.16 -16.15 -1.39
CA VAL A 157 13.20 -15.09 -1.74
C VAL A 157 13.11 -14.99 -3.26
N ALA A 158 11.90 -14.95 -3.77
CA ALA A 158 11.61 -14.74 -5.19
C ALA A 158 10.84 -13.45 -5.46
N ASN A 159 10.03 -13.00 -4.50
CA ASN A 159 9.19 -11.81 -4.65
C ASN A 159 9.15 -11.02 -3.34
N TYR A 160 8.77 -9.74 -3.42
CA TYR A 160 8.37 -8.97 -2.26
C TYR A 160 7.08 -8.19 -2.53
N THR A 161 6.29 -7.99 -1.48
CA THR A 161 5.12 -7.10 -1.49
C THR A 161 5.35 -5.95 -0.51
N ILE A 162 4.88 -4.76 -0.87
CA ILE A 162 4.84 -3.59 0.01
C ILE A 162 3.38 -3.29 0.35
N GLU A 163 3.09 -3.05 1.62
CA GLU A 163 1.78 -2.68 2.16
C GLU A 163 1.92 -1.37 2.97
N LEU A 164 0.96 -0.46 2.84
CA LEU A 164 0.91 0.78 3.62
C LEU A 164 -0.23 0.74 4.63
N ASP A 165 0.06 1.19 5.84
CA ASP A 165 -0.94 1.55 6.85
C ASP A 165 -0.70 2.99 7.30
N GLY A 166 -1.73 3.63 7.87
CA GLY A 166 -1.61 5.00 8.31
C GLY A 166 -2.78 5.49 9.15
N ASP A 167 -2.46 6.17 10.24
CA ASP A 167 -3.40 6.83 11.12
C ASP A 167 -3.58 8.30 10.70
N ALA A 168 -4.78 8.66 10.27
CA ALA A 168 -5.12 10.03 9.93
C ALA A 168 -5.07 10.93 11.17
N ALA A 169 -4.34 12.05 11.09
CA ALA A 169 -4.24 13.03 12.15
C ALA A 169 -5.61 13.63 12.48
N GLN A 170 -5.94 13.70 13.77
CA GLN A 170 -7.20 14.32 14.21
C GLN A 170 -7.24 15.80 13.80
N SER A 171 -8.20 16.16 12.94
CA SER A 171 -8.49 17.55 12.60
C SER A 171 -9.13 18.26 13.79
N ALA A 172 -8.59 19.42 14.18
CA ALA A 172 -9.12 20.24 15.28
C ALA A 172 -10.56 20.76 15.05
N ASP A 173 -11.06 20.65 13.81
CA ASP A 173 -12.41 21.02 13.38
C ASP A 173 -13.43 19.88 13.48
N ASP A 174 -13.04 18.67 13.92
CA ASP A 174 -14.00 17.67 14.37
C ASP A 174 -14.53 18.12 15.75
N GLU A 175 -15.49 19.06 15.68
CA GLU A 175 -16.19 19.61 16.84
C GLU A 175 -16.60 18.45 17.74
N ALA A 176 -15.99 18.38 18.92
CA ALA A 176 -16.35 17.44 19.98
C ALA A 176 -17.87 17.39 20.07
N VAL A 177 -18.47 16.31 19.57
CA VAL A 177 -19.91 16.06 19.71
C VAL A 177 -20.20 16.15 21.19
N GLY A 178 -20.80 17.29 21.56
CA GLY A 178 -20.97 17.69 22.95
C GLY A 178 -21.56 16.53 23.71
N ASN A 179 -20.75 15.91 24.56
CA ASN A 179 -21.26 15.04 25.60
C ASN A 179 -22.10 15.97 26.48
N GLU A 180 -23.41 15.99 26.22
CA GLU A 180 -24.41 16.61 27.08
C GLU A 180 -24.27 15.94 28.44
N SER A 181 -23.38 16.51 29.25
CA SER A 181 -23.18 16.19 30.64
C SER A 181 -24.50 16.45 31.34
N ALA A 182 -25.33 15.43 31.39
CA ALA A 182 -26.50 15.38 32.23
C ALA A 182 -26.02 15.54 33.67
N SER A 183 -26.17 16.75 34.17
CA SER A 183 -26.04 17.14 35.56
C SER A 183 -26.78 16.14 36.44
N ASN A 184 -26.05 15.24 37.10
CA ASN A 184 -26.56 14.59 38.29
C ASN A 184 -25.86 15.20 39.50
N GLU A 185 -26.45 16.29 39.96
CA GLU A 185 -26.28 16.85 41.29
C GLU A 185 -26.42 15.73 42.33
N THR A 186 -25.31 15.31 42.93
CA THR A 186 -25.34 14.61 44.22
C THR A 186 -24.43 15.36 45.17
N THR A 187 -25.09 16.25 45.92
CA THR A 187 -24.64 16.76 47.22
C THR A 187 -24.18 15.61 48.12
N MET A 188 -23.00 15.72 48.71
CA MET A 188 -22.58 15.18 50.03
C MET A 188 -21.04 15.20 50.08
N ASN A 189 -20.33 15.55 51.16
CA ASN A 189 -20.60 16.23 52.41
C ASN A 189 -19.19 16.51 52.94
N GLU A 190 -18.96 17.72 53.44
CA GLU A 190 -17.76 18.15 54.15
C GLU A 190 -17.36 17.17 55.26
N SER A 191 -16.07 16.78 55.32
CA SER A 191 -15.39 16.39 56.57
C SER A 191 -13.88 16.46 56.40
N THR A 192 -13.36 17.58 56.87
CA THR A 192 -11.99 17.89 57.26
C THR A 192 -11.32 16.74 58.02
N SER A 193 -10.09 16.37 57.63
CA SER A 193 -9.11 15.78 58.54
C SER A 193 -7.70 16.18 58.08
N ASN A 194 -6.94 16.60 59.06
CA ASN A 194 -5.76 17.44 58.99
C ASN A 194 -4.63 16.65 59.63
N GLU A 195 -3.65 16.15 58.88
CA GLU A 195 -2.41 15.61 59.46
C GLU A 195 -1.18 16.01 58.63
N THR A 196 -0.50 17.04 59.12
CA THR A 196 0.91 17.37 58.85
C THR A 196 1.81 16.33 59.52
N THR A 197 2.69 15.69 58.74
CA THR A 197 3.86 14.98 59.28
C THR A 197 5.13 15.51 58.63
N THR A 198 5.83 16.37 59.37
CA THR A 198 7.22 16.77 59.15
C THR A 198 8.13 15.65 59.64
N THR A 199 9.05 15.18 58.80
CA THR A 199 10.16 14.33 59.25
C THR A 199 11.47 14.94 58.78
N GLU A 200 12.09 15.73 59.65
CA GLU A 200 13.53 16.00 59.62
C GLU A 200 14.26 14.81 60.25
N SER A 201 15.36 14.36 59.64
CA SER A 201 16.44 13.68 60.36
C SER A 201 17.75 13.76 59.56
N SER A 202 18.64 14.58 60.12
CA SER A 202 20.11 14.55 60.22
C SER A 202 20.93 13.68 59.26
#